data_AF-A0A1L3GML0-F1
#
_entry.id   AF-A0A1L3GML0-F1
#
_cell.length_a   1.000
_cell.length_b   1.000
_cell.length_c   1.000
_cell.angle_alpha   90.00
_cell.angle_beta   90.00
_cell.angle_gamma   90.00
#
_symmetry.space_group_name_H-M   'P 1'
#
loop_
_entity.id
_entity.type
_entity.pdbx_description
1 polymer ?
#
loop_
_entity_poly.entity_id
_entity_poly.type
_entity_poly.pdbx_seq_one_letter_code
_entity_poly.pdbx_strand_id
1 'polypeptide(L)'
;MHRIKFAVLLLISLGVVLVVIQNTAPVQARFLWMTAEIPAIVLLFLTAVGGFIVGLLAAILVKRGQYSRSKSDKSKTPSAD
;
A
#
# COMPACT_ATOMS: atom_id res chain seq x y z
N MET A 1 -9.71 28.56 7.27
CA MET A 1 -8.99 27.49 6.52
C MET A 1 -9.24 26.08 7.06
N HIS A 2 -9.12 25.80 8.37
CA HIS A 2 -9.32 24.43 8.89
C HIS A 2 -10.70 23.83 8.61
N ARG A 3 -11.78 24.60 8.79
CA ARG A 3 -13.16 24.14 8.50
C ARG A 3 -13.37 23.74 7.04
N ILE A 4 -12.72 24.45 6.11
CA ILE A 4 -12.78 24.15 4.67
C ILE A 4 -12.02 22.86 4.38
N LYS A 5 -10.85 22.66 4.97
CA LYS A 5 -10.09 21.40 4.85
C LYS A 5 -10.90 20.21 5.35
N PHE A 6 -11.58 20.36 6.50
CA PHE A 6 -12.46 19.32 7.01
C PHE A 6 -13.67 19.08 6.11
N ALA A 7 -14.33 20.13 5.62
CA ALA A 7 -15.44 19.99 4.69
C ALA A 7 -15.03 19.27 3.40
N VAL A 8 -13.87 19.62 2.84
CA VAL A 8 -13.32 18.96 1.64
C VAL A 8 -12.97 17.49 1.93
N LEU A 9 -12.33 17.20 3.06
CA LEU A 9 -12.05 15.82 3.46
C LEU A 9 -13.32 15.00 3.63
N LEU A 10 -14.36 15.58 4.22
CA LEU A 10 -15.66 14.94 4.41
C LEU A 10 -16.32 14.65 3.06
N LEU A 11 -16.26 15.60 2.13
CA LEU A 11 -16.83 15.47 0.79
C LEU A 11 -16.10 14.42 -0.04
N ILE A 12 -14.75 14.38 0.02
CA ILE A 12 -13.95 13.34 -0.62
C ILE A 12 -14.25 11.97 0.00
N SER A 13 -14.29 11.88 1.33
CA SER A 13 -14.61 10.64 2.04
C SER A 13 -15.98 10.11 1.65
N LEU A 14 -16.99 10.98 1.63
CA LEU A 14 -18.34 10.63 1.18
C LEU A 14 -18.34 10.17 -0.28
N GLY A 15 -17.61 10.85 -1.17
CA GLY A 15 -17.44 10.44 -2.56
C GLY A 15 -16.83 9.03 -2.70
N VAL A 16 -15.79 8.73 -1.92
CA VAL A 16 -15.18 7.39 -1.90
C VAL A 16 -16.20 6.35 -1.44
N VAL A 17 -16.94 6.61 -0.37
CA VAL A 17 -18.00 5.69 0.11
C VAL A 17 -19.05 5.44 -0.96
N LEU A 18 -19.49 6.48 -1.68
CA LEU A 18 -20.45 6.34 -2.76
C LEU A 18 -19.91 5.51 -3.92
N VAL A 19 -18.66 5.76 -4.34
CA VAL A 19 -17.99 4.95 -5.37
C VAL A 19 -17.92 3.49 -4.95
N VAL A 20 -17.58 3.21 -3.68
CA VAL A 20 -17.52 1.86 -3.12
C VAL A 20 -18.87 1.15 -3.22
N ILE A 21 -19.94 1.80 -2.74
CA ILE A 21 -21.29 1.22 -2.71
C ILE A 21 -21.83 1.03 -4.13
N GLN A 22 -21.59 1.98 -5.03
CA GLN A 22 -22.05 1.92 -6.42
C GLN A 22 -21.28 0.89 -7.26
N ASN A 23 -20.02 0.60 -6.91
CA ASN A 23 -19.18 -0.39 -7.62
C ASN A 23 -19.19 -1.76 -6.92
N THR A 24 -20.33 -2.16 -6.35
CA THR A 24 -20.55 -3.49 -5.77
C THR A 24 -21.00 -4.54 -6.80
N ALA A 25 -21.05 -4.17 -8.09
CA ALA A 25 -21.37 -5.10 -9.16
C ALA A 25 -20.44 -6.34 -9.10
N PRO A 26 -21.01 -7.56 -9.09
CA PRO A 26 -20.23 -8.78 -9.03
C PRO A 26 -19.43 -8.96 -10.33
N VAL A 27 -18.15 -9.23 -10.20
CA VAL A 27 -17.28 -9.59 -11.31
C VAL A 27 -16.79 -11.01 -11.12
N GLN A 28 -16.64 -11.75 -12.22
CA GLN A 28 -16.02 -13.08 -12.18
C GLN A 28 -14.52 -12.93 -11.98
N ALA A 29 -14.05 -13.18 -10.77
CA ALA A 29 -12.65 -13.30 -10.44
C ALA A 29 -12.17 -14.71 -10.80
N ARG A 30 -11.12 -14.79 -11.64
CA ARG A 30 -10.42 -16.05 -11.94
C ARG A 30 -8.99 -15.98 -11.41
N PHE A 31 -8.65 -16.90 -10.52
CA PHE A 31 -7.30 -17.02 -9.98
C PHE A 31 -6.79 -18.45 -10.10
N LEU A 32 -5.84 -18.66 -11.01
CA LEU A 32 -5.27 -19.96 -11.38
C LEU A 32 -6.34 -20.98 -11.84
N TRP A 33 -6.94 -21.72 -10.90
CA TRP A 33 -7.97 -22.74 -11.13
C TRP A 33 -9.31 -22.41 -10.45
N MET A 34 -9.37 -21.32 -9.69
CA MET A 34 -10.52 -20.90 -8.90
C MET A 34 -11.29 -19.80 -9.63
N THR A 35 -12.61 -19.95 -9.70
CA THR A 35 -13.57 -18.96 -10.18
C THR A 35 -14.48 -18.54 -9.02
N ALA A 36 -14.61 -17.24 -8.77
CA ALA A 36 -15.51 -16.73 -7.75
C ALA A 36 -16.19 -15.44 -8.23
N GLU A 37 -17.46 -15.26 -7.90
CA GLU A 37 -18.16 -14.00 -8.13
C GLU A 37 -18.00 -13.13 -6.89
N ILE A 38 -17.19 -12.08 -7.02
CA ILE A 38 -16.84 -11.18 -5.93
C ILE A 38 -17.10 -9.75 -6.39
N PRO A 39 -17.65 -8.86 -5.54
CA PRO A 39 -17.76 -7.45 -5.88
C PRO A 39 -16.40 -6.86 -6.26
N ALA A 40 -16.35 -6.11 -7.36
CA ALA A 40 -15.10 -5.52 -7.87
C ALA A 40 -14.35 -4.71 -6.81
N ILE A 41 -15.09 -4.01 -5.95
CA ILE A 41 -14.50 -3.19 -4.89
C ILE A 41 -13.75 -4.01 -3.83
N VAL A 42 -14.19 -5.23 -3.54
CA VAL A 42 -13.51 -6.13 -2.60
C VAL A 42 -12.15 -6.51 -3.16
N LEU A 43 -12.07 -6.87 -4.45
CA LEU A 43 -10.80 -7.14 -5.13
C LEU A 43 -9.88 -5.92 -5.13
N LEU A 44 -10.43 -4.72 -5.38
CA LEU A 44 -9.67 -3.49 -5.43
C LEU A 44 -9.03 -3.15 -4.07
N PHE A 45 -9.77 -3.31 -2.98
CA PHE A 45 -9.21 -3.14 -1.64
C PHE A 45 -8.21 -4.24 -1.29
N LEU A 46 -8.51 -5.50 -1.60
CA LEU A 46 -7.63 -6.62 -1.28
C LEU A 46 -6.27 -6.46 -1.96
N THR A 47 -6.29 -6.11 -3.24
CA THR A 47 -5.08 -5.89 -4.05
C THR A 47 -4.32 -4.63 -3.64
N ALA A 48 -5.02 -3.52 -3.39
CA ALA A 48 -4.37 -2.28 -2.95
C ALA A 48 -3.71 -2.42 -1.58
N VAL A 49 -4.43 -2.95 -0.58
CA VAL A 49 -3.90 -3.14 0.78
C VAL A 49 -2.81 -4.21 0.78
N GLY A 50 -3.05 -5.35 0.13
CA GLY A 50 -2.06 -6.43 0.05
C GLY A 50 -0.78 -5.98 -0.65
N GLY A 51 -0.90 -5.34 -1.82
CA GLY A 51 0.23 -4.80 -2.56
C GLY A 51 0.99 -3.72 -1.78
N PHE A 52 0.27 -2.82 -1.09
CA PHE A 52 0.88 -1.80 -0.25
C PHE A 52 1.67 -2.40 0.92
N ILE A 53 1.10 -3.36 1.65
CA ILE A 53 1.79 -4.02 2.77
C ILE A 53 3.04 -4.73 2.28
N VAL A 54 2.93 -5.52 1.20
CA VAL A 54 4.08 -6.24 0.61
C VAL A 54 5.16 -5.26 0.15
N GLY A 55 4.78 -4.19 -0.56
CA GLY A 55 5.71 -3.16 -1.02
C GLY A 55 6.39 -2.43 0.13
N LEU A 56 5.65 -2.10 1.19
CA LEU A 56 6.19 -1.45 2.38
C LEU A 56 7.20 -2.35 3.10
N LEU A 57 6.87 -3.64 3.29
CA LEU A 57 7.76 -4.62 3.89
C LEU A 57 9.05 -4.78 3.06
N ALA A 58 8.92 -4.88 1.74
CA ALA A 58 10.06 -4.97 0.82
C ALA A 58 10.96 -3.73 0.94
N ALA A 59 10.40 -2.53 0.96
CA ALA A 59 11.15 -1.28 1.12
C ALA A 59 11.93 -1.22 2.44
N ILE A 60 11.30 -1.64 3.55
CA ILE A 60 11.95 -1.70 4.87
C ILE A 60 13.10 -2.70 4.87
N LEU A 61 12.91 -3.88 4.27
CA LEU A 61 13.93 -4.92 4.22
C LEU A 61 15.15 -4.47 3.41
N VAL A 62 14.93 -3.85 2.25
CA VAL A 62 16.01 -3.29 1.40
C VAL A 62 16.77 -2.18 2.14
N LYS A 63 16.06 -1.28 2.83
CA LYS A 63 16.69 -0.19 3.61
C LYS A 63 17.54 -0.73 4.76
N ARG A 64 17.13 -1.81 5.43
CA ARG A 64 17.94 -2.47 6.49
C ARG A 64 19.24 -3.05 5.94
N GLY A 65 19.23 -3.62 4.74
CA GLY A 65 20.44 -4.15 4.09
C GLY A 65 21.49 -3.06 3.80
N GLN A 66 21.06 -1.88 3.37
CA GLN A 66 21.94 -0.74 3.08
C GLN A 66 22.63 -0.20 4.36
N TYR A 67 21.88 -0.10 5.47
CA TYR A 67 22.43 0.41 6.73
C TYR A 67 23.48 -0.53 7.35
N SER A 68 23.30 -1.84 7.19
CA SER A 68 24.26 -2.85 7.66
C SER A 68 25.57 -2.83 6.84
N ARG A 69 25.47 -2.59 5.52
CA ARG A 69 26.64 -2.50 4.63
C ARG A 69 27.47 -1.25 4.86
N SER A 70 26.84 -0.09 5.06
CA SER A 70 27.55 1.17 5.35
C SER A 70 28.32 1.14 6.67
N LYS A 71 27.81 0.44 7.69
CA LYS A 71 28.49 0.31 8.99
C LYS A 71 29.73 -0.58 8.93
N SER A 72 29.69 -1.62 8.10
CA SER A 72 30.84 -2.53 7.89
C SER A 72 31.95 -1.92 7.03
N ASP A 73 31.63 -0.89 6.23
CA ASP A 73 32.60 -0.20 5.37
C ASP A 73 33.38 0.86 6.15
N LYS A 74 32.70 1.64 7.02
CA LYS A 74 33.36 2.59 7.93
C LYS A 74 34.26 1.95 8.97
N SER A 75 34.03 0.69 9.35
CA SER A 75 34.89 -0.01 10.30
C SER A 75 36.18 -0.56 9.67
N LYS A 76 36.33 -0.48 8.35
CA LYS A 76 37.52 -0.98 7.62
C LYS A 76 38.49 0.12 7.20
N THR A 77 38.14 1.39 7.34
CA THR A 77 39.09 2.50 7.20
C THR A 77 40.01 2.53 8.43
N PRO A 78 41.31 2.22 8.30
CA PRO A 78 42.26 2.39 9.40
C PRO A 78 42.39 3.88 9.70
N SER A 79 42.42 4.28 10.98
CA SER A 79 42.90 5.62 11.31
C SER A 79 44.36 5.69 10.87
N ALA A 80 44.64 6.64 9.98
CA ALA A 80 46.00 7.01 9.65
C ALA A 80 46.45 7.95 10.76
N ASP A 81 47.02 7.34 11.81
CA ASP A 81 47.79 8.04 12.85
C ASP A 81 49.24 8.22 12.38
#